data_AF-A0AA35RIN1-F1
#
_entry.id   AF-A0AA35RIN1-F1
#
_cell.length_a   1.000
_cell.length_b   1.000
_cell.length_c   1.000
_cell.angle_alpha   90.00
_cell.angle_beta   90.00
_cell.angle_gamma   90.00
#
_symmetry.space_group_name_H-M   'P 1'
#
loop_
_entity.id
_entity.type
_entity.pdbx_description
1 polymer ?
#
loop_
_entity_poly.entity_id
_entity_poly.type
_entity_poly.pdbx_seq_one_letter_code
_entity_poly.pdbx_strand_id
1 'polypeptide(L)'
;MEFVGWYTIGGSPTKEDVEFHQQVCPDSENGLLLKLSPISRTDQLPLSIYESLIEIGEGRATVLFTPVSYTLATEEAERIGVDHVARSSVAGTTLTSAVSEQLSAQHGAVKMLHSRVRLLLDYLKAVQAGDLPKNHEILRKVSSLCHQLPVLDGTSFQKEFHSVRFPQKLDLFCVCVCVCVYKYFQVEVKYRTL
;
A
#
# COMPACT_ATOMS: atom_id res chain seq x y z
N MET A 1 -2.49 -22.23 -9.30
CA MET A 1 -2.53 -20.92 -9.96
C MET A 1 -3.53 -21.04 -11.10
N GLU A 2 -4.49 -20.13 -11.15
CA GLU A 2 -5.52 -20.05 -12.18
C GLU A 2 -5.15 -18.94 -13.17
N PHE A 3 -5.52 -19.09 -14.43
CA PHE A 3 -5.31 -18.06 -15.43
C PHE A 3 -6.36 -16.95 -15.26
N VAL A 4 -5.90 -15.74 -14.97
CA VAL A 4 -6.79 -14.59 -14.67
C VAL A 4 -6.91 -13.62 -15.86
N GLY A 5 -5.92 -13.60 -16.75
CA GLY A 5 -5.91 -12.66 -17.88
C GLY A 5 -4.51 -12.41 -18.44
N TRP A 6 -4.38 -11.32 -19.19
CA TRP A 6 -3.15 -10.93 -19.89
C TRP A 6 -2.85 -9.43 -19.74
N TYR A 7 -1.62 -9.04 -20.07
CA TYR A 7 -1.17 -7.66 -19.96
C TYR A 7 -0.51 -7.18 -21.25
N THR A 8 -0.58 -5.86 -21.48
CA THR A 8 0.15 -5.20 -22.56
C THR A 8 0.44 -3.75 -22.23
N ILE A 9 1.28 -3.12 -23.04
CA ILE A 9 1.72 -1.74 -22.87
C ILE A 9 0.91 -0.85 -23.82
N GLY A 10 0.34 0.23 -23.29
CA GLY A 10 -0.47 1.15 -24.08
C GLY A 10 -1.43 1.96 -23.23
N GLY A 11 -2.22 2.80 -23.90
CA GLY A 11 -3.28 3.61 -23.30
C GLY A 11 -4.60 2.86 -23.17
N SER A 12 -5.67 3.43 -23.70
CA SER A 12 -7.00 2.80 -23.71
C SER A 12 -7.05 1.54 -24.58
N PRO A 13 -7.97 0.59 -24.30
CA PRO A 13 -8.15 -0.61 -25.10
C PRO A 13 -8.46 -0.28 -26.57
N THR A 14 -7.81 -1.00 -27.48
CA THR A 14 -7.99 -0.90 -28.94
C THR A 14 -8.78 -2.09 -29.46
N LYS A 15 -9.20 -2.04 -30.74
CA LYS A 15 -9.87 -3.17 -31.39
C LYS A 15 -8.97 -4.41 -31.50
N GLU A 16 -7.66 -4.20 -31.70
CA GLU A 16 -6.67 -5.27 -31.71
C GLU A 16 -6.61 -6.01 -30.36
N ASP A 17 -6.77 -5.28 -29.24
CA ASP A 17 -6.83 -5.90 -27.92
C ASP A 17 -8.06 -6.82 -27.78
N VAL A 18 -9.19 -6.44 -28.39
CA VAL A 18 -10.42 -7.26 -28.37
C VAL A 18 -10.23 -8.54 -29.17
N GLU A 19 -9.65 -8.44 -30.36
CA GLU A 19 -9.35 -9.60 -31.20
C GLU A 19 -8.37 -10.55 -30.53
N PHE A 20 -7.31 -10.02 -29.91
CA PHE A 20 -6.33 -10.82 -29.17
C PHE A 20 -6.96 -11.44 -27.90
N HIS A 21 -7.81 -10.70 -27.20
CA HIS A 21 -8.49 -11.20 -26.02
C HIS A 21 -9.36 -12.42 -26.34
N GLN A 22 -10.09 -12.40 -27.47
CA GLN A 22 -10.88 -13.55 -27.92
C GLN A 22 -10.03 -14.78 -28.24
N GLN A 23 -8.76 -14.60 -28.65
CA GLN A 23 -7.84 -15.71 -28.91
C GLN A 23 -7.24 -16.28 -27.61
N VAL A 24 -6.94 -15.42 -26.64
CA VAL A 24 -6.30 -15.83 -25.37
C VAL A 24 -7.32 -16.35 -24.36
N CYS A 25 -8.53 -15.79 -24.37
CA CYS A 25 -9.61 -16.08 -23.43
C CYS A 25 -10.88 -16.55 -24.18
N PRO A 26 -10.83 -17.64 -24.98
CA PRO A 26 -11.98 -18.04 -25.81
C PRO A 26 -13.20 -18.44 -24.98
N ASP A 27 -12.96 -19.06 -23.81
CA ASP A 27 -14.01 -19.61 -22.94
C ASP A 27 -14.16 -18.83 -21.62
N SER A 28 -13.40 -17.75 -21.42
CA SER A 28 -13.41 -17.00 -20.15
C SER A 28 -14.32 -15.79 -20.23
N GLU A 29 -15.44 -15.86 -19.51
CA GLU A 29 -16.41 -14.76 -19.42
C GLU A 29 -15.87 -13.53 -18.65
N ASN A 30 -14.81 -13.71 -17.85
CA ASN A 30 -14.26 -12.68 -16.94
C ASN A 30 -12.75 -12.47 -17.13
N GLY A 31 -12.23 -12.60 -18.35
CA GLY A 31 -10.81 -12.37 -18.59
C GLY A 31 -10.40 -10.93 -18.28
N LEU A 32 -9.30 -10.75 -17.52
CA LEU A 32 -8.78 -9.40 -17.26
C LEU A 32 -7.76 -8.97 -18.31
N LEU A 33 -7.84 -7.69 -18.72
CA LEU A 33 -6.83 -7.01 -19.51
C LEU A 33 -6.15 -5.94 -18.65
N LEU A 34 -4.83 -6.04 -18.49
CA LEU A 34 -4.02 -5.03 -17.81
C LEU A 34 -3.24 -4.19 -18.83
N LYS A 35 -3.42 -2.87 -18.78
CA LYS A 35 -2.70 -1.89 -19.61
C LYS A 35 -1.73 -1.09 -18.76
N LEU A 36 -0.44 -1.16 -19.11
CA LEU A 36 0.61 -0.33 -18.51
C LEU A 36 0.94 0.84 -19.44
N SER A 37 0.87 2.07 -18.93
CA SER A 37 1.19 3.29 -19.67
C SER A 37 2.50 3.93 -19.18
N PRO A 38 3.67 3.56 -19.71
CA PRO A 38 4.97 4.06 -19.21
C PRO A 38 5.16 5.58 -19.39
N ILE A 39 4.33 6.22 -20.21
CA ILE A 39 4.39 7.64 -20.55
C ILE A 39 3.49 8.48 -19.61
N SER A 40 2.64 7.84 -18.81
CA SER A 40 1.77 8.51 -17.85
C SER A 40 2.59 9.33 -16.84
N ARG A 41 2.31 10.64 -16.76
CA ARG A 41 2.94 11.58 -15.80
C ARG A 41 2.11 11.77 -14.53
N THR A 42 1.24 10.81 -14.20
CA THR A 42 0.37 10.90 -13.03
C THR A 42 1.10 10.38 -11.79
N ASP A 43 0.86 10.98 -10.62
CA ASP A 43 1.37 10.53 -9.31
C ASP A 43 0.83 9.15 -8.86
N GLN A 44 -0.01 8.52 -9.69
CA GLN A 44 -0.60 7.21 -9.46
C GLN A 44 0.10 6.16 -10.31
N LEU A 45 0.08 4.91 -9.85
CA LEU A 45 0.63 3.78 -10.62
C LEU A 45 0.01 3.80 -12.02
N PRO A 46 0.82 3.82 -13.10
CA PRO A 46 0.32 4.04 -14.46
C PRO A 46 -0.27 2.76 -15.07
N LEU A 47 -1.22 2.18 -14.36
CA LEU A 47 -1.80 0.88 -14.60
C LEU A 47 -3.32 1.03 -14.67
N SER A 48 -3.92 0.38 -15.66
CA SER A 48 -5.38 0.33 -15.82
C SER A 48 -5.79 -1.11 -16.05
N ILE A 49 -6.82 -1.55 -15.33
CA ILE A 49 -7.36 -2.91 -15.44
C ILE A 49 -8.74 -2.81 -16.08
N TYR A 50 -9.01 -3.72 -17.01
CA TYR A 50 -10.28 -3.84 -17.70
C TYR A 50 -10.81 -5.27 -17.57
N GLU A 51 -12.11 -5.39 -17.34
CA GLU A 51 -12.84 -6.66 -17.46
C GLU A 51 -13.47 -6.76 -18.85
N SER A 52 -13.50 -7.95 -19.43
CA SER A 52 -14.28 -8.22 -20.63
C SER A 52 -15.74 -8.47 -20.29
N LEU A 53 -16.64 -7.85 -21.04
CA LEU A 53 -18.08 -8.09 -20.99
C LEU A 53 -18.56 -8.42 -22.40
N ILE A 54 -19.42 -9.43 -22.50
CA ILE A 54 -20.05 -9.80 -23.77
C ILE A 54 -21.40 -9.09 -23.84
N GLU A 55 -21.53 -8.12 -24.74
CA GLU A 55 -22.81 -7.47 -25.04
C GLU A 55 -23.39 -8.05 -26.32
N ILE A 56 -24.67 -8.43 -26.28
CA ILE A 56 -25.41 -8.95 -27.44
C ILE A 56 -26.27 -7.81 -28.00
N GLY A 57 -25.76 -7.13 -29.02
CA GLY A 57 -26.46 -6.07 -29.75
C GLY A 57 -26.78 -6.50 -31.18
N GLU A 58 -27.99 -6.19 -31.67
CA GLU A 58 -28.41 -6.47 -33.06
C GLU A 58 -28.15 -7.92 -33.55
N GLY A 59 -28.23 -8.90 -32.63
CA GLY A 59 -27.99 -10.32 -32.95
C GLY A 59 -26.53 -10.71 -33.11
N ARG A 60 -25.57 -9.84 -32.77
CA ARG A 60 -24.13 -10.15 -32.71
C ARG A 60 -23.60 -9.98 -31.28
N ALA A 61 -22.79 -10.93 -30.83
CA ALA A 61 -22.06 -10.84 -29.58
C ALA A 61 -20.76 -10.05 -29.80
N THR A 62 -20.59 -8.94 -29.09
CA THR A 62 -19.38 -8.11 -29.12
C THR A 62 -18.75 -8.06 -27.73
N VAL A 63 -17.43 -8.24 -27.67
CA VAL A 63 -16.66 -8.13 -26.44
C VAL A 63 -16.28 -6.65 -26.23
N LEU A 64 -16.61 -6.13 -25.05
CA LEU A 64 -16.30 -4.77 -24.62
C LEU A 64 -15.43 -4.81 -23.37
N PHE A 65 -14.61 -3.76 -23.20
CA PHE A 65 -13.76 -3.60 -22.03
C PHE A 65 -14.28 -2.50 -21.11
N THR A 66 -14.53 -2.86 -19.86
CA THR A 66 -14.98 -1.92 -18.82
C THR A 66 -13.85 -1.71 -17.81
N PRO A 67 -13.49 -0.45 -17.47
CA PRO A 67 -12.44 -0.19 -16.49
C PRO A 67 -12.88 -0.61 -15.09
N VAL A 68 -11.98 -1.32 -14.39
CA VAL A 68 -12.22 -1.84 -13.05
C VAL A 68 -11.31 -1.13 -12.05
N SER A 69 -11.88 -0.79 -10.89
CA SER A 69 -11.11 -0.25 -9.77
C SER A 69 -10.31 -1.37 -9.10
N TYR A 70 -9.03 -1.11 -8.81
CA TYR A 70 -8.16 -2.09 -8.18
C TYR A 70 -7.57 -1.54 -6.88
N THR A 71 -7.21 -2.45 -5.99
CA THR A 71 -6.44 -2.17 -4.78
C THR A 71 -5.23 -3.08 -4.77
N LEU A 72 -4.06 -2.51 -4.44
CA LEU A 72 -2.86 -3.31 -4.25
C LEU A 72 -2.98 -4.04 -2.91
N ALA A 73 -3.19 -5.36 -2.98
CA ALA A 73 -3.09 -6.24 -1.84
C ALA A 73 -1.71 -6.89 -1.87
N THR A 74 -0.93 -6.71 -0.81
CA THR A 74 0.37 -7.36 -0.64
C THR A 74 0.34 -8.19 0.63
N GLU A 75 0.83 -9.42 0.55
CA GLU A 75 1.11 -10.22 1.77
C GLU A 75 2.31 -9.62 2.53
N GLU A 76 2.48 -9.95 3.81
CA GLU A 76 3.58 -9.42 4.64
C GLU A 76 4.97 -9.68 4.03
N ALA A 77 5.21 -10.90 3.55
CA ALA A 77 6.48 -11.26 2.92
C ALA A 77 6.73 -10.48 1.62
N GLU A 78 5.69 -10.31 0.80
CA GLU A 78 5.75 -9.52 -0.43
C GLU A 78 6.01 -8.04 -0.11
N ARG A 79 5.30 -7.48 0.87
CA ARG A 79 5.47 -6.09 1.32
C ARG A 79 6.92 -5.82 1.70
N ILE A 80 7.53 -6.70 2.50
CA ILE A 80 8.93 -6.57 2.91
C ILE A 80 9.86 -6.61 1.69
N GLY A 81 9.61 -7.52 0.75
CA GLY A 81 10.40 -7.65 -0.48
C GLY A 81 10.32 -6.40 -1.36
N VAL A 82 9.12 -5.91 -1.64
CA VAL A 82 8.88 -4.69 -2.44
C VAL A 82 9.53 -3.47 -1.80
N ASP A 83 9.37 -3.34 -0.49
CA ASP A 83 9.90 -2.24 0.32
C ASP A 83 11.44 -2.26 0.37
N HIS A 84 12.07 -3.44 0.42
CA HIS A 84 13.50 -3.59 0.26
C HIS A 84 13.98 -3.13 -1.13
N VAL A 85 13.36 -3.61 -2.20
CA VAL A 85 13.72 -3.23 -3.59
C VAL A 85 13.55 -1.73 -3.83
N ALA A 86 12.45 -1.15 -3.34
CA ALA A 86 12.17 0.28 -3.46
C ALA A 86 13.19 1.16 -2.71
N ARG A 87 13.82 0.64 -1.64
CA ARG A 87 14.88 1.35 -0.90
C ARG A 87 16.28 1.11 -1.45
N SER A 88 16.57 -0.10 -1.93
CA SER A 88 17.88 -0.44 -2.50
C SER A 88 18.20 0.35 -3.76
N SER A 89 17.19 0.89 -4.45
CA SER A 89 17.37 1.83 -5.56
C SER A 89 17.76 3.25 -5.12
N VAL A 90 17.62 3.60 -3.83
CA VAL A 90 17.85 4.95 -3.28
C VAL A 90 19.04 4.99 -2.31
N ALA A 91 19.29 3.92 -1.55
CA ALA A 91 20.35 3.86 -0.56
C ALA A 91 21.56 3.08 -1.09
N GLY A 92 22.64 3.79 -1.41
CA GLY A 92 23.96 3.16 -1.55
C GLY A 92 24.31 2.41 -0.26
N THR A 93 24.93 1.24 -0.42
CA THR A 93 25.36 0.24 0.57
C THR A 93 26.01 0.85 1.82
N THR A 94 25.20 1.37 2.72
CA THR A 94 25.62 1.89 4.03
C THR A 94 24.90 1.06 5.07
N LEU A 95 25.65 0.50 6.02
CA LEU A 95 25.12 -0.33 7.11
C LEU A 95 24.25 0.54 8.02
N THR A 96 22.97 0.67 7.68
CA THR A 96 21.97 1.34 8.51
C THR A 96 21.54 0.43 9.64
N SER A 97 21.28 1.00 10.83
CA SER A 97 20.80 0.19 11.95
C SER A 97 19.38 -0.32 11.66
N ALA A 98 19.04 -1.53 12.09
CA ALA A 98 17.68 -2.10 11.93
C ALA A 98 16.58 -1.19 12.51
N VAL A 99 16.90 -0.40 13.53
CA VAL A 99 15.99 0.60 14.12
C VAL A 99 15.80 1.79 13.18
N SER A 100 16.87 2.26 12.53
CA SER A 100 16.80 3.35 11.54
C SER A 100 15.96 2.96 10.32
N GLU A 101 16.06 1.70 9.88
CA GLU A 101 15.26 1.18 8.77
C GLU A 101 13.77 1.14 9.10
N GLN A 102 13.40 0.57 10.25
CA GLN A 102 12.01 0.51 10.70
C GLN A 102 11.42 1.91 10.92
N LEU A 103 12.20 2.82 11.52
CA LEU A 103 11.76 4.19 11.75
C LEU A 103 11.58 4.97 10.44
N SER A 104 12.40 4.71 9.42
CA SER A 104 12.27 5.33 8.10
C SER A 104 10.96 4.93 7.42
N ALA A 105 10.58 3.64 7.47
CA ALA A 105 9.31 3.16 6.94
C ALA A 105 8.10 3.83 7.64
N GLN A 106 8.12 3.88 8.98
CA GLN A 106 7.11 4.57 9.79
C GLN A 106 7.04 6.07 9.44
N HIS A 107 8.20 6.72 9.31
CA HIS A 107 8.29 8.13 8.94
C HIS A 107 7.72 8.40 7.55
N GLY A 108 7.99 7.52 6.57
CA GLY A 108 7.43 7.59 5.22
C GLY A 108 5.90 7.55 5.24
N ALA A 109 5.32 6.60 5.99
CA ALA A 109 3.87 6.47 6.14
C ALA A 109 3.24 7.74 6.76
N VAL A 110 3.82 8.26 7.85
CA VAL A 110 3.35 9.49 8.50
C VAL A 110 3.45 10.69 7.55
N LYS A 111 4.55 10.81 6.80
CA LYS A 111 4.76 11.88 5.82
C LYS A 111 3.71 11.83 4.69
N MET A 112 3.37 10.63 4.20
CA MET A 112 2.33 10.44 3.19
C MET A 112 0.95 10.86 3.72
N LEU A 113 0.58 10.42 4.92
CA LEU A 113 -0.68 10.80 5.55
C LEU A 113 -0.77 12.32 5.74
N HIS A 114 0.29 12.93 6.27
CA HIS A 114 0.36 14.38 6.48
C HIS A 114 0.21 15.17 5.17
N SER A 115 0.80 14.71 4.06
CA SER A 115 0.61 15.31 2.74
C SER A 115 -0.88 15.31 2.32
N ARG A 116 -1.58 14.19 2.53
CA ARG A 116 -3.01 14.07 2.22
C ARG A 116 -3.88 14.98 3.10
N VAL A 117 -3.59 15.05 4.40
CA VAL A 117 -4.30 15.94 5.34
C VAL A 117 -4.09 17.41 4.97
N ARG A 118 -2.86 17.79 4.59
CA ARG A 118 -2.56 19.14 4.14
C ARG A 118 -3.35 19.53 2.90
N LEU A 119 -3.44 18.64 1.90
CA LEU A 119 -4.23 18.90 0.70
C LEU A 119 -5.70 19.18 1.03
N LEU A 120 -6.30 18.41 1.94
CA LEU A 120 -7.67 18.65 2.40
C LEU A 120 -7.81 20.01 3.10
N LEU A 121 -6.84 20.39 3.94
CA LEU A 121 -6.83 21.68 4.62
C LEU A 121 -6.74 22.85 3.62
N ASP A 122 -5.87 22.74 2.62
CA ASP A 122 -5.68 23.76 1.60
C ASP A 122 -6.95 23.92 0.74
N TYR A 123 -7.62 22.80 0.39
CA TYR A 123 -8.93 22.83 -0.26
C TYR A 123 -9.98 23.57 0.56
N LEU A 124 -10.09 23.28 1.86
CA LEU A 124 -11.06 23.97 2.74
C LEU A 124 -10.79 25.48 2.83
N LYS A 125 -9.52 25.89 2.92
CA LYS A 125 -9.12 27.30 2.94
C LYS A 125 -9.48 28.01 1.63
N ALA A 126 -9.22 27.39 0.48
CA ALA A 126 -9.55 27.96 -0.82
C ALA A 126 -11.07 28.10 -1.02
N VAL A 127 -11.86 27.13 -0.55
CA VAL A 127 -13.33 27.23 -0.56
C VAL A 127 -13.84 28.32 0.39
N GLN A 128 -13.19 28.52 1.53
CA GLN A 128 -13.53 29.60 2.48
C GLN A 128 -13.18 30.99 1.94
N ALA A 129 -12.04 31.12 1.25
CA ALA A 129 -11.60 32.35 0.60
C ALA A 129 -12.46 32.73 -0.62
N GLY A 130 -13.19 31.76 -1.19
CA GLY A 130 -14.02 31.95 -2.37
C GLY A 130 -13.29 31.65 -3.69
N ASP A 131 -12.05 31.17 -3.63
CA ASP A 131 -11.24 30.82 -4.81
C ASP A 131 -11.75 29.55 -5.52
N LEU A 132 -12.44 28.68 -4.79
CA LEU A 132 -13.03 27.44 -5.31
C LEU A 132 -14.55 27.36 -5.03
N PRO A 133 -15.35 26.81 -5.96
CA PRO A 133 -16.77 26.61 -5.74
C PRO A 133 -17.02 25.60 -4.62
N LYS A 134 -18.04 25.88 -3.78
CA LYS A 134 -18.44 25.01 -2.68
C LYS A 134 -19.02 23.70 -3.22
N ASN A 135 -18.34 22.58 -2.94
CA ASN A 135 -18.87 21.25 -3.18
C ASN A 135 -19.36 20.63 -1.86
N HIS A 136 -20.67 20.55 -1.69
CA HIS A 136 -21.29 20.04 -0.46
C HIS A 136 -21.02 18.54 -0.20
N GLU A 137 -20.77 17.73 -1.24
CA GLU A 137 -20.44 16.31 -1.07
C GLU A 137 -19.06 16.13 -0.43
N ILE A 138 -18.07 16.89 -0.91
CA ILE A 138 -16.70 16.84 -0.38
C ILE A 138 -16.69 17.36 1.06
N LEU A 139 -17.33 18.50 1.33
CA LEU A 139 -17.43 19.06 2.67
C LEU A 139 -18.07 18.10 3.67
N ARG A 140 -19.12 17.38 3.24
CA ARG A 140 -19.75 16.35 4.08
C ARG A 140 -18.80 15.19 4.37
N LYS A 141 -18.08 14.68 3.36
CA LYS A 141 -17.09 13.60 3.54
C LYS A 141 -15.97 14.00 4.51
N VAL A 142 -15.44 15.22 4.37
CA VAL A 142 -14.39 15.74 5.27
C VAL A 142 -14.93 15.89 6.69
N SER A 143 -16.14 16.41 6.86
CA SER A 143 -16.79 16.48 8.17
C SER A 143 -16.94 15.10 8.80
N SER A 144 -17.46 14.11 8.06
CA SER A 144 -17.58 12.73 8.55
C SER A 144 -16.23 12.15 8.98
N LEU A 145 -15.15 12.43 8.24
CA LEU A 145 -13.80 11.98 8.60
C LEU A 145 -13.34 12.59 9.93
N CYS A 146 -13.59 13.88 10.17
CA CYS A 146 -13.24 14.53 11.43
C CYS A 146 -14.03 13.95 12.62
N HIS A 147 -15.30 13.59 12.42
CA HIS A 147 -16.14 13.00 13.46
C HIS A 147 -15.79 11.54 13.79
N GLN A 148 -15.07 10.84 12.92
CA GLN A 148 -14.54 9.49 13.19
C GLN A 148 -13.28 9.52 14.07
N LEU A 149 -12.77 10.70 14.40
CA LEU A 149 -11.62 10.87 15.28
C LEU A 149 -12.11 11.20 16.71
N PRO A 150 -11.57 10.53 17.74
CA PRO A 150 -10.56 9.47 17.69
C PRO A 150 -11.14 8.10 17.30
N VAL A 151 -10.39 7.33 16.51
CA VAL A 151 -10.86 6.04 15.96
C VAL A 151 -11.09 5.00 17.06
N LEU A 152 -10.39 5.10 18.21
CA LEU A 152 -10.42 4.13 19.30
C LEU A 152 -10.32 4.83 20.67
N ASP A 153 -11.46 5.06 21.33
CA ASP A 153 -11.53 5.69 22.67
C ASP A 153 -12.19 4.78 23.72
N GLY A 154 -12.12 3.46 23.54
CA GLY A 154 -12.70 2.48 24.46
C GLY A 154 -11.75 2.08 25.60
N THR A 155 -12.29 1.89 26.80
CA THR A 155 -11.55 1.28 27.94
C THR A 155 -11.07 -0.14 27.63
N SER A 156 -11.78 -0.87 26.76
CA SER A 156 -11.36 -2.18 26.23
C SER A 156 -10.11 -2.09 25.36
N PHE A 157 -10.01 -1.07 24.49
CA PHE A 157 -8.82 -0.84 23.67
C PHE A 157 -7.60 -0.55 24.54
N GLN A 158 -7.73 0.29 25.58
CA GLN A 158 -6.61 0.55 26.48
C GLN A 158 -6.12 -0.73 27.15
N LYS A 159 -7.02 -1.59 27.65
CA LYS A 159 -6.62 -2.87 28.27
C LYS A 159 -5.88 -3.78 27.29
N GLU A 160 -6.38 -3.92 26.06
CA GLU A 160 -5.76 -4.74 25.03
C GLU A 160 -4.41 -4.18 24.59
N PHE A 161 -4.34 -2.86 24.35
CA PHE A 161 -3.11 -2.16 24.01
C PHE A 161 -2.03 -2.30 25.10
N HIS A 162 -2.44 -2.19 26.37
CA HIS A 162 -1.57 -2.45 27.52
C HIS A 162 -1.13 -3.92 27.55
N SER A 163 -2.05 -4.86 27.36
CA SER A 163 -1.79 -6.31 27.37
C SER A 163 -0.79 -6.76 26.31
N VAL A 164 -0.76 -6.13 25.12
CA VAL A 164 0.24 -6.44 24.08
C VAL A 164 1.62 -5.83 24.40
N ARG A 165 1.64 -4.65 25.04
CA ARG A 165 2.89 -3.94 25.37
C ARG A 165 3.66 -4.57 26.53
N PHE A 166 2.97 -5.12 27.53
CA PHE A 166 3.61 -5.73 28.71
C PHE A 166 4.52 -6.93 28.38
N PRO A 167 4.11 -7.94 27.59
CA PRO A 167 4.98 -9.06 27.24
C PRO A 167 6.19 -8.63 26.40
N GLN A 168 6.04 -7.69 25.46
CA GLN A 168 7.18 -7.16 24.70
C GLN A 168 8.27 -6.52 25.57
N LYS A 169 7.87 -5.85 26.66
CA LYS A 169 8.83 -5.29 27.63
C LYS A 169 9.52 -6.36 28.46
N LEU A 170 8.81 -7.43 28.82
CA LEU A 170 9.36 -8.55 29.58
C LEU A 170 10.35 -9.36 28.73
N ASP A 171 10.01 -9.61 27.47
CA ASP A 171 10.89 -10.27 26.50
C ASP A 171 12.18 -9.47 26.29
N LEU A 172 12.06 -8.14 26.14
CA LEU A 172 13.22 -7.26 26.03
C LEU A 172 14.10 -7.32 27.29
N PHE A 173 13.50 -7.35 28.48
CA PHE A 173 14.24 -7.50 29.73
C PHE A 173 14.99 -8.83 29.81
N CYS A 174 14.34 -9.95 29.47
CA CYS A 174 14.96 -11.27 29.41
C CYS A 174 16.13 -11.29 28.41
N VAL A 175 15.96 -10.71 27.21
CA VAL A 175 17.02 -10.61 26.20
C VAL A 175 18.19 -9.78 26.74
N CYS A 176 17.94 -8.63 27.38
CA CYS A 176 18.99 -7.81 27.98
C CYS A 176 19.79 -8.57 29.05
N VAL A 177 19.12 -9.31 29.93
CA VAL A 177 19.78 -10.13 30.96
C VAL A 177 20.63 -11.23 30.30
N CYS A 178 20.10 -11.94 29.30
CA CYS A 178 20.84 -12.97 28.57
C CYS A 178 22.09 -12.40 27.88
N VAL A 179 22.00 -11.24 27.24
CA VAL A 179 23.16 -10.58 26.60
C VAL A 179 24.19 -10.15 27.64
N CYS A 180 23.76 -9.62 28.79
CA CYS A 180 24.65 -9.25 29.90
C CYS A 180 25.39 -10.48 30.46
N VAL A 181 24.67 -11.59 30.73
CA VAL A 181 25.25 -12.84 31.23
C VAL A 181 26.22 -13.43 30.21
N TYR A 182 25.87 -13.43 28.92
CA TYR A 182 26.75 -13.91 27.85
C TYR A 182 28.05 -13.10 27.76
N LYS A 183 27.95 -11.75 27.81
CA LYS A 183 29.14 -10.88 27.85
C LYS A 183 29.98 -11.12 29.11
N TYR A 184 29.36 -11.27 30.27
CA TYR A 184 30.06 -11.56 31.52
C TYR A 184 30.84 -12.89 31.43
N PHE A 185 30.21 -13.94 30.93
CA PHE A 185 30.84 -15.24 30.73
C PHE A 185 32.03 -15.18 29.75
N GLN A 186 31.90 -14.44 28.64
CA GLN A 186 33.01 -14.22 27.69
C GLN A 186 34.20 -13.50 28.35
N VAL A 187 33.94 -12.51 29.21
CA VAL A 187 34.97 -11.81 29.96
C VAL A 187 35.65 -12.75 30.96
N GLU A 188 34.86 -13.49 31.74
CA GLU A 188 35.37 -14.40 32.76
C GLU A 188 36.23 -15.53 32.15
N VAL A 189 35.80 -16.11 31.03
CA VAL A 189 36.59 -17.09 30.26
C VAL A 189 37.91 -16.47 29.81
N LYS A 190 37.90 -15.25 29.26
CA LYS A 190 39.11 -14.57 28.79
C LYS A 190 40.11 -14.24 29.92
N TYR A 191 39.63 -13.95 31.13
CA TYR A 191 40.47 -13.75 32.31
C TYR A 191 41.03 -15.05 32.89
N ARG A 192 40.38 -16.20 32.65
CA ARG A 192 40.82 -17.51 33.17
C ARG A 192 41.88 -18.19 32.31
N THR A 193 42.04 -17.76 31.06
CA THR A 193 43.07 -18.25 30.12
C THR A 193 44.35 -17.41 30.10
N LEU A 194 44.44 -16.38 30.95
CA LEU A 194 45.63 -15.57 31.23
C LEU A 194 46.26 -16.01 32.56
#